data_AF-A0A8K1LK37-F1
#
_entry.id   AF-A0A8K1LK37-F1
#
_cell.length_a   1.000
_cell.length_b   1.000
_cell.length_c   1.000
_cell.angle_alpha   90.00
_cell.angle_beta   90.00
_cell.angle_gamma   90.00
#
_symmetry.space_group_name_H-M   'P 1'
#
loop_
_entity.id
_entity.type
_entity.pdbx_description
1 polymer ?
#
loop_
_entity_poly.entity_id
_entity_poly.type
_entity_poly.pdbx_seq_one_letter_code
_entity_poly.pdbx_strand_id
1 'polypeptide(L)'
;MPASEAVPQPSPSKRQKGSGPGEPSARLRFTKLSENAFAPSRGSARAAGYDLYSAYDCVIPPMEKAVVKTDIQIALPSGCYGRVAPRSGLAAKHFIDVGAGVIDEDYRGNVGVVLFNFGKETFEVKKGDRIAQLICERIYYPELEEVELLLQVNDIQYLLHRSKRQVKALNQLIIIDVFQALDDTERGEGGFGSTGKN
;
A
#
# COMPACT_ATOMS: atom_id res chain seq x y z
N MET A 1 47.56 -23.93 -54.16
CA MET A 1 47.24 -22.51 -53.84
C MET A 1 46.13 -22.04 -54.77
N PRO A 2 44.86 -22.06 -54.34
CA PRO A 2 43.82 -21.27 -55.00
C PRO A 2 42.95 -20.43 -54.04
N ALA A 3 42.48 -19.31 -54.61
CA ALA A 3 41.27 -18.53 -54.34
C ALA A 3 41.06 -17.89 -52.94
N SER A 4 41.21 -16.57 -52.93
CA SER A 4 40.75 -15.62 -51.92
C SER A 4 39.27 -15.27 -52.17
N GLU A 5 38.38 -15.65 -51.28
CA GLU A 5 36.98 -15.16 -51.23
C GLU A 5 36.88 -13.96 -50.28
N ALA A 6 36.33 -12.85 -50.81
CA ALA A 6 36.10 -11.62 -50.07
C ALA A 6 34.84 -11.73 -49.20
N VAL A 7 34.97 -11.43 -47.89
CA VAL A 7 33.86 -11.35 -46.94
C VAL A 7 33.20 -9.95 -47.04
N PRO A 8 31.87 -9.84 -47.16
CA PRO A 8 31.18 -8.55 -47.23
C PRO A 8 31.07 -7.88 -45.86
N GLN A 9 31.37 -6.58 -45.81
CA GLN A 9 31.18 -5.69 -44.65
C GLN A 9 29.68 -5.44 -44.40
N PRO A 10 29.17 -5.50 -43.16
CA PRO A 10 27.79 -5.16 -42.87
C PRO A 10 27.56 -3.64 -42.81
N SER A 11 26.46 -3.22 -43.45
CA SER A 11 25.93 -1.86 -43.52
C SER A 11 25.64 -1.23 -42.14
N PRO A 12 25.70 0.11 -42.00
CA PRO A 12 25.52 0.78 -40.72
C PRO A 12 24.08 0.64 -40.21
N SER A 13 23.94 -0.07 -39.10
CA SER A 13 22.67 -0.27 -38.41
C SER A 13 22.08 1.07 -37.95
N LYS A 14 20.81 1.31 -38.32
CA LYS A 14 20.01 2.45 -37.91
C LYS A 14 19.95 2.52 -36.38
N ARG A 15 20.60 3.55 -35.83
CA ARG A 15 20.50 4.00 -34.44
C ARG A 15 19.03 4.20 -34.09
N GLN A 16 18.45 3.29 -33.29
CA GLN A 16 17.13 3.49 -32.71
C GLN A 16 17.20 4.73 -31.80
N LYS A 17 16.40 5.75 -32.12
CA LYS A 17 16.16 6.91 -31.27
C LYS A 17 15.61 6.42 -29.94
N GLY A 18 16.31 6.72 -28.86
CA GLY A 18 15.82 6.50 -27.50
C GLY A 18 14.49 7.22 -27.30
N SER A 19 13.52 6.47 -26.78
CA SER A 19 12.32 7.00 -26.14
C SER A 19 12.74 8.02 -25.07
N GLY A 20 11.92 9.08 -24.88
CA GLY A 20 12.16 10.15 -23.90
C GLY A 20 12.31 9.67 -22.45
N PRO A 21 12.36 10.57 -21.45
CA PRO A 21 12.50 10.17 -20.04
C PRO A 21 11.23 9.42 -19.65
N GLY A 22 11.25 8.10 -19.82
CA GLY A 22 10.17 7.22 -19.41
C GLY A 22 10.05 7.34 -17.91
N GLU A 23 8.82 7.46 -17.42
CA GLU A 23 8.53 7.28 -16.00
C GLU A 23 9.34 6.09 -15.48
N PRO A 24 10.03 6.22 -14.33
CA PRO A 24 10.82 5.14 -13.80
C PRO A 24 9.92 3.91 -13.68
N SER A 25 10.24 2.86 -14.45
CA SER A 25 9.55 1.57 -14.35
C SER A 25 9.49 1.19 -12.87
N ALA A 26 8.28 1.17 -12.31
CA ALA A 26 8.05 0.89 -10.90
C ALA A 26 8.44 -0.57 -10.60
N ARG A 27 9.69 -0.78 -10.21
CA ARG A 27 10.26 -2.10 -9.92
C ARG A 27 10.28 -2.34 -8.42
N LEU A 28 9.54 -3.34 -7.97
CA LEU A 28 9.72 -3.93 -6.64
C LEU A 28 11.03 -4.72 -6.63
N ARG A 29 11.94 -4.39 -5.73
CA ARG A 29 13.20 -5.13 -5.55
C ARG A 29 13.13 -5.93 -4.26
N PHE A 30 13.80 -7.07 -4.22
CA PHE A 30 13.93 -7.87 -3.00
C PHE A 30 15.31 -8.54 -2.93
N THR A 31 15.72 -8.91 -1.73
CA THR A 31 16.85 -9.80 -1.49
C THR A 31 16.47 -10.87 -0.48
N LYS A 32 17.15 -12.01 -0.53
CA LYS A 32 17.02 -13.10 0.42
C LYS A 32 18.04 -12.91 1.54
N LEU A 33 17.58 -12.96 2.78
CA LEU A 33 18.41 -12.83 3.97
C LEU A 33 18.97 -14.18 4.44
N SER A 34 18.40 -15.29 3.96
CA SER A 34 18.84 -16.65 4.27
C SER A 34 18.52 -17.63 3.13
N GLU A 35 19.04 -18.85 3.23
CA GLU A 35 18.72 -19.96 2.32
C GLU A 35 17.28 -20.47 2.48
N ASN A 36 16.61 -20.09 3.58
CA ASN A 36 15.22 -20.45 3.84
C ASN A 36 14.23 -19.58 3.07
N ALA A 37 14.68 -18.44 2.55
CA ALA A 37 13.82 -17.47 1.87
C ALA A 37 13.43 -17.93 0.46
N PHE A 38 12.18 -17.65 0.09
CA PHE A 38 11.66 -17.89 -1.26
C PHE A 38 11.45 -16.56 -1.99
N ALA A 39 11.66 -16.57 -3.31
CA ALA A 39 11.39 -15.39 -4.12
C ALA A 39 9.87 -15.16 -4.21
N PRO A 40 9.37 -13.92 -3.97
CA PRO A 40 7.97 -13.61 -4.19
C PRO A 40 7.56 -13.90 -5.64
N SER A 41 6.37 -14.46 -5.85
CA SER A 41 5.90 -14.83 -7.18
C SER A 41 4.45 -14.41 -7.38
N ARG A 42 3.98 -14.35 -8.63
CA ARG A 42 2.58 -14.04 -8.94
C ARG A 42 1.88 -15.29 -9.44
N GLY A 43 0.66 -15.53 -8.96
CA GLY A 43 -0.17 -16.64 -9.44
C GLY A 43 -0.62 -16.50 -10.90
N SER A 44 -0.60 -15.29 -11.46
CA SER A 44 -0.85 -15.03 -12.88
C SER A 44 -0.24 -13.70 -13.31
N ALA A 45 -0.17 -13.43 -14.62
CA ALA A 45 0.36 -12.18 -15.16
C ALA A 45 -0.38 -10.92 -14.65
N ARG A 46 -1.66 -11.07 -14.28
CA ARG A 46 -2.55 -10.00 -13.79
C ARG A 46 -2.88 -10.14 -12.31
N ALA A 47 -2.19 -11.01 -11.57
CA ALA A 47 -2.38 -11.08 -10.13
C ALA A 47 -1.98 -9.75 -9.48
N ALA A 48 -2.82 -9.27 -8.56
CA ALA A 48 -2.62 -7.97 -7.90
C ALA A 48 -1.39 -7.96 -6.98
N GLY A 49 -1.13 -9.06 -6.28
CA GLY A 49 -0.03 -9.19 -5.33
C GLY A 49 0.97 -10.29 -5.67
N TYR A 50 2.13 -10.20 -5.04
CA TYR A 50 3.14 -11.26 -5.02
C TYR A 50 2.92 -12.14 -3.79
N ASP A 51 2.75 -13.44 -3.99
CA ASP A 51 2.70 -14.43 -2.91
C ASP A 51 3.97 -14.33 -2.05
N LEU A 52 3.78 -14.22 -0.74
CA LEU A 52 4.81 -14.27 0.30
C LEU A 52 4.83 -15.66 0.92
N TYR A 53 6.03 -16.14 1.22
CA TYR A 53 6.28 -17.51 1.63
C TYR A 53 6.83 -17.57 3.05
N SER A 54 6.46 -18.61 3.81
CA SER A 54 7.10 -18.88 5.09
C SER A 54 8.53 -19.38 4.89
N ALA A 55 9.49 -18.79 5.61
CA ALA A 55 10.85 -19.32 5.68
C ALA A 55 10.97 -20.51 6.66
N TYR A 56 10.03 -20.65 7.58
CA TYR A 56 10.12 -21.62 8.69
C TYR A 56 8.79 -22.35 8.92
N ASP A 57 8.87 -23.51 9.57
CA ASP A 57 7.67 -24.14 10.10
C ASP A 57 7.15 -23.33 11.29
N CYS A 58 5.83 -23.21 11.40
CA CYS A 58 5.16 -22.51 12.48
C CYS A 58 3.80 -23.17 12.76
N VAL A 59 3.37 -23.11 14.02
CA VAL A 59 2.07 -23.61 14.46
C VAL A 59 1.32 -22.44 15.10
N ILE A 60 0.09 -22.21 14.64
CA ILE A 60 -0.77 -21.15 15.16
C ILE A 60 -1.99 -21.82 15.81
N PRO A 61 -2.06 -21.88 17.15
CA PRO A 61 -3.21 -22.44 17.84
C PRO A 61 -4.52 -21.69 17.49
N PRO A 62 -5.68 -22.30 17.76
CA PRO A 62 -6.97 -21.62 17.65
C PRO A 62 -6.99 -20.32 18.46
N MET A 63 -7.57 -19.27 17.90
CA MET A 63 -7.73 -17.95 18.53
C MET A 63 -6.41 -17.25 18.91
N GLU A 64 -5.29 -17.67 18.33
CA GLU A 64 -3.96 -17.11 18.57
C GLU A 64 -3.40 -16.42 17.31
N LYS A 65 -2.23 -15.78 17.48
CA LYS A 65 -1.48 -15.15 16.38
C LYS A 65 -0.01 -15.56 16.39
N ALA A 66 0.60 -15.55 15.20
CA ALA A 66 2.04 -15.72 15.07
C ALA A 66 2.63 -14.72 14.06
N VAL A 67 3.88 -14.34 14.28
CA VAL A 67 4.67 -13.60 13.29
C VAL A 67 5.49 -14.60 12.49
N VAL A 68 5.07 -14.86 11.25
CA VAL A 68 5.75 -15.78 10.35
C VAL A 68 6.77 -15.01 9.52
N LYS A 69 8.05 -15.35 9.66
CA LYS A 69 9.15 -14.70 8.94
C LYS A 69 9.27 -15.25 7.53
N THR A 70 9.57 -14.37 6.59
CA THR A 70 9.74 -14.70 5.16
C THR A 70 11.22 -14.74 4.74
N ASP A 71 12.09 -14.14 5.55
CA ASP A 71 13.52 -13.93 5.28
C ASP A 71 13.80 -13.21 3.97
N ILE A 72 12.86 -12.39 3.50
CA ILE A 72 13.11 -11.42 2.45
C ILE A 72 13.19 -10.01 3.04
N GLN A 73 13.99 -9.19 2.40
CA GLN A 73 13.97 -7.74 2.53
C GLN A 73 13.48 -7.18 1.19
N ILE A 74 12.66 -6.12 1.24
CA ILE A 74 12.11 -5.49 0.04
C ILE A 74 12.52 -4.02 -0.04
N ALA A 75 12.59 -3.51 -1.26
CA ALA A 75 12.61 -2.08 -1.54
C ALA A 75 11.46 -1.77 -2.50
N LEU A 76 10.46 -1.06 -1.96
CA LEU A 76 9.24 -0.69 -2.67
C LEU A 76 9.56 0.38 -3.73
N PRO A 77 8.77 0.44 -4.82
CA PRO A 77 8.79 1.60 -5.72
C PRO A 77 8.41 2.87 -4.97
N SER A 78 8.99 4.00 -5.37
CA SER A 78 8.69 5.27 -4.69
C SER A 78 7.24 5.72 -4.87
N GLY A 79 6.67 6.31 -3.82
CA GLY A 79 5.27 6.72 -3.79
C GLY A 79 4.29 5.57 -3.54
N CYS A 80 4.79 4.44 -3.04
CA CYS A 80 4.00 3.27 -2.67
C CYS A 80 4.38 2.77 -1.29
N TYR A 81 3.38 2.21 -0.59
CA TYR A 81 3.62 1.32 0.54
C TYR A 81 3.34 -0.13 0.12
N GLY A 82 3.87 -1.08 0.89
CA GLY A 82 3.60 -2.49 0.71
C GLY A 82 2.43 -2.92 1.57
N ARG A 83 1.31 -3.28 0.94
CA ARG A 83 0.18 -3.90 1.65
C ARG A 83 0.36 -5.41 1.73
N VAL A 84 0.51 -5.95 2.94
CA VAL A 84 0.45 -7.40 3.20
C VAL A 84 -1.02 -7.77 3.35
N ALA A 85 -1.55 -8.52 2.38
CA ALA A 85 -2.95 -8.89 2.30
C ALA A 85 -3.15 -10.40 2.51
N PRO A 86 -4.31 -10.82 3.05
CA PRO A 86 -4.64 -12.23 3.20
C PRO A 86 -4.81 -12.90 1.84
N ARG A 87 -4.57 -14.22 1.80
CA ARG A 87 -4.88 -15.08 0.66
C ARG A 87 -6.28 -15.64 0.88
N SER A 88 -7.18 -15.42 -0.08
CA SER A 88 -8.59 -15.82 0.05
C SER A 88 -8.79 -17.30 0.38
N GLY A 89 -7.92 -18.18 -0.15
CA GLY A 89 -7.96 -19.61 0.16
C GLY A 89 -7.67 -19.94 1.63
N LEU A 90 -6.77 -19.21 2.28
CA LEU A 90 -6.47 -19.40 3.71
C LEU A 90 -7.60 -18.84 4.59
N ALA A 91 -8.11 -17.67 4.23
CA ALA A 91 -9.25 -17.07 4.92
C ALA A 91 -10.51 -17.95 4.85
N ALA A 92 -10.87 -18.43 3.66
CA ALA A 92 -12.10 -19.20 3.47
C ALA A 92 -12.04 -20.63 4.02
N LYS A 93 -10.87 -21.30 3.98
CA LYS A 93 -10.74 -22.71 4.36
C LYS A 93 -10.28 -22.92 5.79
N HIS A 94 -9.47 -22.01 6.32
CA HIS A 94 -8.80 -22.18 7.61
C HIS A 94 -9.09 -21.03 8.58
N PHE A 95 -9.89 -20.05 8.16
CA PHE A 95 -10.22 -18.85 8.94
C PHE A 95 -8.97 -18.07 9.39
N ILE A 96 -8.00 -17.97 8.47
CA ILE A 96 -6.75 -17.24 8.68
C ILE A 96 -6.83 -15.84 8.08
N ASP A 97 -6.44 -14.84 8.87
CA ASP A 97 -6.34 -13.45 8.43
C ASP A 97 -4.94 -12.87 8.66
N VAL A 98 -4.67 -11.70 8.10
CA VAL A 98 -3.39 -10.99 8.18
C VAL A 98 -3.52 -9.70 8.99
N GLY A 99 -2.65 -9.54 10.00
CA GLY A 99 -2.46 -8.31 10.75
C GLY A 99 -1.30 -7.44 10.26
N ALA A 100 -1.20 -6.22 10.80
CA ALA A 100 -0.09 -5.30 10.58
C ALA A 100 0.33 -5.20 9.10
N GLY A 101 -0.67 -4.97 8.23
CA GLY A 101 -0.52 -5.13 6.79
C GLY A 101 0.20 -3.99 6.06
N VAL A 102 0.94 -3.12 6.74
CA VAL A 102 1.62 -1.95 6.15
C VAL A 102 3.13 -2.14 6.25
N ILE A 103 3.80 -2.08 5.11
CA ILE A 103 5.26 -2.02 5.01
C ILE A 103 5.63 -0.67 4.41
N ASP A 104 6.36 0.14 5.18
CA ASP A 104 6.79 1.47 4.77
C ASP A 104 7.85 1.43 3.64
N GLU A 105 7.90 2.49 2.83
CA GLU A 105 8.83 2.60 1.69
C GLU A 105 10.31 2.49 2.12
N ASP A 106 10.65 2.98 3.31
CA ASP A 106 11.99 2.99 3.89
C ASP A 106 12.30 1.76 4.76
N TYR A 107 11.33 0.86 4.95
CA TYR A 107 11.56 -0.36 5.71
C TYR A 107 12.58 -1.27 5.00
N ARG A 108 13.63 -1.65 5.73
CA ARG A 108 14.69 -2.55 5.26
C ARG A 108 14.87 -3.76 6.19
N GLY A 109 13.91 -4.05 7.06
CA GLY A 109 13.98 -5.25 7.90
C GLY A 109 13.55 -6.52 7.16
N ASN A 110 13.57 -7.63 7.90
CA ASN A 110 13.01 -8.90 7.46
C ASN A 110 11.48 -8.84 7.46
N VAL A 111 10.88 -8.95 6.28
CA VAL A 111 9.42 -8.95 6.11
C VAL A 111 8.81 -10.10 6.91
N GLY A 112 7.94 -9.74 7.85
CA GLY A 112 7.14 -10.68 8.64
C GLY A 112 5.67 -10.56 8.28
N VAL A 113 4.95 -11.67 8.34
CA VAL A 113 3.50 -11.72 8.18
C VAL A 113 2.90 -12.05 9.54
N VAL A 114 2.06 -11.15 10.06
CA VAL A 114 1.27 -11.45 11.27
C VAL A 114 0.05 -12.24 10.82
N LEU A 115 -0.02 -13.52 11.16
CA LEU A 115 -1.19 -14.36 10.88
C LEU A 115 -2.03 -14.49 12.14
N PHE A 116 -3.34 -14.30 11.99
CA PHE A 116 -4.35 -14.59 13.01
C PHE A 116 -5.08 -15.88 12.64
N ASN A 117 -5.21 -16.79 13.59
CA ASN A 117 -6.05 -17.96 13.45
C ASN A 117 -7.37 -17.75 14.21
N PHE A 118 -8.43 -17.39 13.49
CA PHE A 118 -9.78 -17.31 14.06
C PHE A 118 -10.53 -18.64 13.98
N GLY A 119 -9.90 -19.68 13.43
CA GLY A 119 -10.43 -21.03 13.35
C GLY A 119 -10.46 -21.72 14.71
N LYS A 120 -11.17 -22.85 14.76
CA LYS A 120 -11.25 -23.73 15.94
C LYS A 120 -10.15 -24.80 15.95
N GLU A 121 -9.42 -24.92 14.85
CA GLU A 121 -8.36 -25.92 14.66
C GLU A 121 -7.00 -25.23 14.62
N THR A 122 -5.97 -25.96 15.03
CA THR A 122 -4.59 -25.51 14.91
C THR A 122 -4.22 -25.36 13.43
N PHE A 123 -3.63 -24.23 13.06
CA PHE A 123 -3.14 -24.01 11.71
C PHE A 123 -1.63 -24.24 11.65
N GLU A 124 -1.22 -25.23 10.86
CA GLU A 124 0.19 -25.52 10.61
C GLU A 124 0.67 -24.81 9.34
N VAL A 125 1.71 -24.00 9.49
CA VAL A 125 2.46 -23.39 8.40
C VAL A 125 3.73 -24.20 8.21
N LYS A 126 3.98 -24.67 6.99
CA LYS A 126 5.26 -25.30 6.63
C LYS A 126 6.15 -24.30 5.90
N LYS A 127 7.46 -24.51 6.00
CA LYS A 127 8.45 -23.80 5.18
C LYS A 127 8.07 -23.93 3.70
N GLY A 128 8.00 -22.80 3.01
CA GLY A 128 7.61 -22.73 1.60
C GLY A 128 6.11 -22.59 1.36
N ASP A 129 5.27 -22.61 2.40
CA ASP A 129 3.85 -22.29 2.23
C ASP A 129 3.65 -20.82 1.89
N ARG A 130 2.69 -20.58 1.00
CA ARG A 130 2.25 -19.23 0.64
C ARG A 130 1.29 -18.71 1.70
N ILE A 131 1.73 -17.77 2.51
CA ILE A 131 1.04 -17.32 3.72
C ILE A 131 0.29 -16.00 3.56
N ALA A 132 0.74 -15.12 2.67
CA ALA A 132 0.12 -13.84 2.38
C ALA A 132 0.44 -13.40 0.96
N GLN A 133 -0.01 -12.22 0.56
CA GLN A 133 0.41 -11.58 -0.68
C GLN A 133 0.81 -10.12 -0.43
N LEU A 134 1.84 -9.65 -1.10
CA LEU A 134 2.31 -8.27 -1.09
C LEU A 134 1.75 -7.52 -2.28
N ILE A 135 0.99 -6.45 -2.03
CA ILE A 135 0.46 -5.53 -3.05
C ILE A 135 1.17 -4.19 -2.88
N CYS A 136 1.67 -3.61 -3.97
CA CYS A 136 2.22 -2.24 -3.95
C CYS A 136 1.07 -1.26 -4.21
N GLU A 137 0.70 -0.48 -3.20
CA GLU A 137 -0.39 0.51 -3.31
C GLU A 137 0.19 1.92 -3.29
N ARG A 138 -0.29 2.78 -4.20
CA ARG A 138 0.12 4.18 -4.26
C ARG A 138 -0.42 4.93 -3.05
N ILE A 139 0.40 5.82 -2.49
CA ILE A 139 0.04 6.69 -1.37
C ILE A 139 0.48 8.12 -1.64
N TYR A 140 -0.08 9.03 -0.85
CA TYR A 140 0.35 10.40 -0.72
C TYR A 140 1.03 10.60 0.63
N TYR A 141 2.01 11.49 0.67
CA TYR A 141 2.68 11.94 1.89
C TYR A 141 2.21 13.38 2.20
N PRO A 142 1.02 13.56 2.79
CA PRO A 142 0.53 14.90 3.12
C PRO A 142 1.36 15.51 4.25
N GLU A 143 1.59 16.82 4.18
CA GLU A 143 2.03 17.60 5.33
C GLU A 143 0.83 17.84 6.26
N LEU A 144 1.07 17.78 7.57
CA LEU A 144 0.05 18.04 8.57
C LEU A 144 -0.01 19.54 8.86
N GLU A 145 -1.21 20.10 8.77
CA GLU A 145 -1.51 21.48 9.16
C GLU A 145 -2.56 21.45 10.27
N GLU A 146 -2.21 21.99 11.45
CA GLU A 146 -3.15 22.18 12.55
C GLU A 146 -3.90 23.51 12.34
N VAL A 147 -5.24 23.47 12.34
CA VAL A 147 -6.09 24.65 12.19
C VAL A 147 -6.93 24.86 13.43
N GLU A 148 -7.18 26.11 13.80
CA GLU A 148 -8.00 26.43 14.97
C GLU A 148 -9.46 25.97 14.82
N LEU A 149 -9.96 25.88 13.57
CA LEU A 149 -11.34 25.54 13.30
C LEU A 149 -11.53 24.97 11.89
N LEU A 150 -12.32 23.88 11.78
CA LEU A 150 -12.81 23.32 10.51
C LEU A 150 -14.29 23.70 10.38
N LEU A 151 -14.59 24.84 9.74
CA LEU A 151 -15.96 25.25 9.47
C LEU A 151 -16.43 24.76 8.10
N GLN A 152 -17.66 24.26 8.02
CA GLN A 152 -18.35 24.12 6.75
C GLN A 152 -18.96 25.47 6.32
N VAL A 153 -19.24 25.63 5.03
CA VAL A 153 -19.85 26.86 4.49
C VAL A 153 -21.18 27.20 5.19
N ASN A 154 -21.94 26.17 5.57
CA ASN A 154 -23.22 26.32 6.27
C ASN A 154 -23.07 26.81 7.72
N ASP A 155 -21.96 26.49 8.40
CA ASP A 155 -21.68 26.98 9.75
C ASP A 155 -21.42 28.49 9.75
N ILE A 156 -20.76 28.99 8.70
CA ILE A 156 -20.52 30.43 8.51
C ILE A 156 -21.85 31.17 8.35
N GLN A 157 -22.78 30.63 7.54
CA GLN A 157 -24.10 31.23 7.33
C GLN A 157 -24.95 31.28 8.61
N TYR A 158 -24.90 30.22 9.42
CA TYR A 158 -25.58 30.16 10.71
C TYR A 158 -25.01 31.16 11.72
N LEU A 159 -23.68 31.26 11.82
CA LEU A 159 -22.99 32.23 12.69
C LEU A 159 -23.28 33.68 12.26
N LEU A 160 -23.28 33.96 10.96
CA LEU A 160 -23.64 35.28 10.41
C LEU A 160 -25.11 35.63 10.66
N HIS A 161 -26.04 34.68 10.53
CA HIS A 161 -27.47 34.90 10.79
C HIS A 161 -27.79 35.16 12.27
N ARG A 162 -27.11 34.48 13.19
CA ARG A 162 -27.28 34.67 14.64
C ARG A 162 -26.67 35.99 15.12
N SER A 163 -25.74 36.56 14.36
CA SER A 163 -25.03 37.82 14.67
C SER A 163 -25.74 39.11 14.19
N LYS A 164 -27.05 39.11 13.86
CA LYS A 164 -27.77 40.36 13.49
C LYS A 164 -27.87 41.43 14.61
N ARG A 165 -27.23 41.25 15.78
CA ARG A 165 -27.16 42.23 16.88
C ARG A 165 -25.75 42.65 17.30
N GLN A 166 -24.66 42.13 16.73
CA GLN A 166 -23.28 42.47 17.16
C GLN A 166 -22.26 42.70 16.03
N VAL A 167 -22.71 43.03 14.81
CA VAL A 167 -21.80 43.21 13.65
C VAL A 167 -20.90 44.46 13.75
N LYS A 168 -21.02 45.32 14.78
CA LYS A 168 -20.15 46.52 14.89
C LYS A 168 -18.83 46.30 15.64
N ALA A 169 -18.66 45.18 16.34
CA ALA A 169 -17.45 44.91 17.14
C ALA A 169 -16.51 43.83 16.54
N LEU A 170 -16.97 43.08 15.53
CA LEU A 170 -16.21 41.98 14.92
C LEU A 170 -15.38 42.40 13.70
N ASN A 171 -15.25 43.70 13.43
CA ASN A 171 -14.47 44.21 12.30
C ASN A 171 -12.96 44.28 12.58
N GLN A 172 -12.50 43.78 13.73
CA GLN A 172 -11.11 43.93 14.16
C GLN A 172 -10.41 42.65 14.63
N LEU A 173 -11.07 41.48 14.57
CA LEU A 173 -10.46 40.22 15.03
C LEU A 173 -10.74 39.01 14.15
N ILE A 174 -11.14 39.21 12.90
CA ILE A 174 -11.39 38.10 11.97
C ILE A 174 -10.71 38.43 10.65
N ILE A 175 -9.38 38.44 10.67
CA ILE A 175 -8.63 37.95 9.51
C ILE A 175 -8.65 36.43 9.66
N ILE A 176 -9.81 35.82 9.38
CA ILE A 176 -9.79 34.43 8.94
C ILE A 176 -9.17 34.54 7.56
N ASP A 177 -7.91 34.15 7.44
CA ASP A 177 -7.40 33.75 6.14
C ASP A 177 -8.37 32.68 5.64
N VAL A 178 -9.23 33.07 4.70
CA VAL A 178 -10.15 32.20 3.99
C VAL A 178 -9.29 31.34 3.06
N PHE A 179 -8.44 30.50 3.64
CA PHE A 179 -7.68 29.52 2.92
C PHE A 179 -8.57 28.28 2.81
N GLN A 180 -9.31 28.28 1.70
CA GLN A 180 -10.12 27.17 1.20
C GLN A 180 -11.15 26.63 2.19
N ALA A 181 -12.33 27.25 2.21
CA ALA A 181 -13.52 26.55 2.68
C ALA A 181 -13.58 25.19 1.95
N LEU A 182 -13.52 24.10 2.71
CA LEU A 182 -13.68 22.76 2.16
C LEU A 182 -15.10 22.65 1.62
N ASP A 183 -15.25 22.20 0.37
CA ASP A 183 -16.56 21.93 -0.21
C ASP A 183 -17.34 20.97 0.68
N ASP A 184 -18.66 21.18 0.79
CA ASP A 184 -19.55 20.31 1.55
C ASP A 184 -19.37 18.85 1.10
N THR A 185 -18.97 17.95 2.01
CA THR A 185 -18.89 16.52 1.69
C THR A 185 -20.30 15.92 1.73
N GLU A 186 -20.69 15.12 0.73
CA GLU A 186 -21.99 14.40 0.72
C GLU A 186 -22.18 13.47 1.94
N ARG A 187 -21.10 13.16 2.67
CA ARG A 187 -21.09 12.22 3.80
C ARG A 187 -21.34 12.88 5.17
N GLY A 188 -21.07 14.17 5.35
CA GLY A 188 -21.16 14.85 6.66
C GLY A 188 -20.33 14.17 7.77
N GLU A 189 -20.82 14.18 9.02
CA GLU A 189 -20.18 13.55 10.21
C GLU A 189 -20.30 12.01 10.27
N GLY A 190 -20.87 11.36 9.25
CA GLY A 190 -21.25 9.95 9.31
C GLY A 190 -20.09 8.95 9.21
N GLY A 191 -19.70 8.36 10.35
CA GLY A 191 -18.82 7.19 10.47
C GLY A 191 -19.57 5.92 10.95
N PHE A 192 -18.95 4.74 10.82
CA PHE A 192 -19.45 3.47 11.38
C PHE A 192 -20.88 3.04 10.99
N GLY A 193 -21.12 2.78 9.70
CA GLY A 193 -22.39 2.17 9.27
C GLY A 193 -23.55 3.15 9.05
N SER A 194 -23.30 4.46 8.95
CA SER A 194 -24.31 5.50 8.73
C SER A 194 -25.16 5.36 7.45
N THR A 195 -24.74 4.53 6.49
CA THR A 195 -25.50 4.21 5.26
C THR A 195 -26.03 2.77 5.23
N GLY A 196 -25.80 1.98 6.28
CA GLY A 196 -26.24 0.59 6.35
C GLY A 196 -27.71 0.50 6.74
N LYS A 197 -28.58 0.14 5.79
CA LYS A 197 -29.85 -0.52 6.12
C LYS A 197 -29.55 -1.99 6.44
N ASN A 198 -29.26 -2.28 7.70
CA ASN A 198 -29.35 -3.62 8.31
C ASN A 198 -29.67 -3.47 9.78
#